data_AF-A0A7K2MM14-F1
#
_entry.id   AF-A0A7K2MM14-F1
#
_cell.length_a   1.000
_cell.length_b   1.000
_cell.length_c   1.000
_cell.angle_alpha   90.00
_cell.angle_beta   90.00
_cell.angle_gamma   90.00
#
_symmetry.space_group_name_H-M   'P 1'
#
loop_
_entity.id
_entity.type
_entity.pdbx_description
1 polymer ?
#
loop_
_entity_poly.entity_id
_entity_poly.type
_entity_poly.pdbx_seq_one_letter_code
_entity_poly.pdbx_strand_id
1 'polypeptide(L)'
;VVVTTIENLDDASIFFRSMHQLSPEKNKQVRAERRRYHERFRALIEEGQRTGVFTKEAPADLVVDYHFGSIHHLSTWYRPDGPLSPQEVADHLADLLLRALRP
;
A
#
# COMPACT_ATOMS: atom_id res chain seq x y z
N VAL A 1 1.38 7.83 1.90
CA VAL A 1 1.69 7.10 0.65
C VAL A 1 0.61 7.28 -0.41
N VAL A 2 -0.68 7.15 -0.09
CA VAL A 2 -1.80 7.31 -1.04
C VAL A 2 -1.77 8.65 -1.79
N VAL A 3 -1.75 9.78 -1.08
CA VAL A 3 -1.73 11.13 -1.69
C VAL A 3 -0.55 11.26 -2.66
N THR A 4 0.66 10.91 -2.21
CA THR A 4 1.86 10.96 -3.06
C THR A 4 1.77 10.03 -4.28
N THR A 5 1.13 8.85 -4.16
CA THR A 5 0.86 7.99 -5.32
C THR A 5 -0.09 8.66 -6.31
N ILE A 6 -1.11 9.37 -5.81
CA ILE A 6 -2.07 10.09 -6.65
C ILE A 6 -1.44 11.32 -7.33
N GLU A 7 -0.57 12.05 -6.64
CA GLU A 7 0.18 13.18 -7.20
C GLU A 7 1.15 12.76 -8.31
N ASN A 8 1.56 11.48 -8.34
CA ASN A 8 2.53 10.93 -9.28
C ASN A 8 1.93 9.74 -10.08
N LEU A 9 0.65 9.81 -10.46
CA LEU A 9 -0.07 8.69 -11.10
C LEU A 9 0.58 8.18 -12.39
N ASP A 10 1.11 9.08 -13.22
CA ASP A 10 1.76 8.69 -14.46
C ASP A 10 3.03 7.87 -14.20
N ASP A 11 3.88 8.35 -13.29
CA ASP A 11 5.08 7.64 -12.85
C ASP A 11 4.73 6.31 -12.18
N ALA A 12 3.70 6.28 -11.34
CA ALA A 12 3.20 5.06 -10.72
C ALA A 12 2.71 4.06 -11.79
N SER A 13 1.95 4.53 -12.79
CA SER A 13 1.45 3.71 -13.88
C SER A 13 2.58 3.07 -14.69
N ILE A 14 3.58 3.87 -15.08
CA ILE A 14 4.78 3.39 -15.77
C ILE A 14 5.50 2.36 -14.88
N PHE A 15 5.72 2.70 -13.61
CA PHE A 15 6.41 1.83 -12.68
C PHE A 15 5.75 0.45 -12.57
N PHE A 16 4.45 0.38 -12.29
CA PHE A 16 3.75 -0.89 -12.08
C PHE A 16 3.61 -1.70 -13.36
N ARG A 17 3.47 -1.06 -14.53
CA ARG A 17 3.35 -1.76 -15.82
C ARG A 17 4.69 -2.26 -16.35
N SER A 18 5.76 -1.51 -16.15
CA SER A 18 7.07 -1.76 -16.76
C SER A 18 8.11 -2.37 -15.82
N MET A 19 7.77 -2.67 -14.56
CA MET A 19 8.69 -3.34 -13.62
C MET A 19 9.32 -4.63 -14.17
N HIS A 20 8.59 -5.38 -15.00
CA HIS A 20 9.06 -6.62 -15.62
C HIS A 20 10.14 -6.38 -16.71
N GLN A 21 10.31 -5.13 -17.16
CA GLN A 21 11.29 -4.73 -18.17
C GLN A 21 12.62 -4.26 -17.56
N LEU A 22 12.72 -4.17 -16.22
CA LEU A 22 13.95 -3.80 -15.54
C LEU A 22 15.03 -4.88 -15.70
N SER A 23 16.31 -4.47 -15.76
CA SER A 23 17.41 -5.43 -15.67
C SER A 23 17.34 -6.23 -14.36
N PRO A 24 17.87 -7.46 -14.31
CA PRO A 24 17.84 -8.28 -13.10
C PRO A 24 18.39 -7.56 -11.85
N GLU A 25 19.48 -6.82 -11.99
CA GLU A 25 20.12 -6.06 -10.91
C GLU A 25 19.20 -4.96 -10.41
N LYS A 26 18.59 -4.19 -11.33
CA LYS A 26 17.68 -3.11 -10.96
C LYS A 26 16.38 -3.65 -10.34
N ASN A 27 15.86 -4.75 -10.87
CA ASN A 27 14.69 -5.43 -10.31
C ASN A 27 14.96 -5.90 -8.88
N LYS A 28 16.14 -6.50 -8.62
CA LYS A 28 16.57 -6.91 -7.28
C LYS A 28 16.63 -5.72 -6.30
N GLN A 29 17.20 -4.59 -6.73
CA GLN A 29 17.24 -3.37 -5.90
C GLN A 29 15.85 -2.85 -5.58
N VAL A 30 14.98 -2.72 -6.59
CA VAL A 30 13.60 -2.24 -6.40
C VAL A 30 12.80 -3.15 -5.47
N ARG A 31 12.95 -4.48 -5.60
CA ARG A 31 12.32 -5.45 -4.69
C ARG A 31 12.83 -5.31 -3.25
N ALA A 32 14.12 -5.05 -3.06
CA ALA A 32 14.70 -4.86 -1.72
C ALA A 32 14.14 -3.62 -1.03
N GLU A 33 14.06 -2.48 -1.74
CA GLU A 33 13.50 -1.25 -1.16
C GLU A 33 12.00 -1.39 -0.85
N ARG A 34 11.23 -2.03 -1.73
CA ARG A 34 9.81 -2.34 -1.47
C ARG A 34 9.63 -3.22 -0.24
N ARG A 35 10.43 -4.27 -0.12
CA ARG A 35 10.42 -5.18 1.03
C ARG A 35 10.70 -4.43 2.32
N ARG A 36 11.69 -3.54 2.34
CA ARG A 36 12.03 -2.73 3.53
C ARG A 36 10.86 -1.89 4.02
N TYR A 37 10.07 -1.31 3.11
CA TYR A 37 8.89 -0.53 3.48
C TYR A 37 7.75 -1.43 4.01
N HIS A 38 7.49 -2.55 3.33
CA HIS A 38 6.49 -3.53 3.75
C HIS A 38 6.80 -4.11 5.14
N GLU A 39 8.07 -4.47 5.40
CA GLU A 39 8.50 -5.03 6.69
C GLU A 39 8.29 -4.05 7.85
N ARG A 40 8.53 -2.76 7.64
CA ARG A 40 8.24 -1.73 8.65
C ARG A 40 6.76 -1.64 8.96
N PHE A 41 5.91 -1.68 7.94
CA PHE A 41 4.47 -1.62 8.11
C PHE A 41 3.94 -2.87 8.82
N ARG A 42 4.45 -4.04 8.43
CA ARG A 42 4.12 -5.32 9.07
C ARG A 42 4.46 -5.31 10.55
N ALA A 43 5.65 -4.85 10.92
CA ALA A 43 6.08 -4.79 12.31
C ALA A 43 5.12 -3.95 13.19
N LEU A 44 4.56 -2.85 12.65
CA LEU A 44 3.56 -2.05 13.36
C LEU A 44 2.25 -2.81 13.59
N ILE A 45 1.80 -3.60 12.59
CA ILE A 45 0.61 -4.44 12.74
C ILE A 45 0.86 -5.55 13.76
N GLU A 46 2.00 -6.24 13.66
CA GLU A 46 2.40 -7.30 14.61
C GLU A 46 2.49 -6.76 16.05
N GLU A 47 2.99 -5.54 16.22
CA GLU A 47 3.01 -4.88 17.52
C GLU A 47 1.60 -4.60 18.06
N GLY A 48 0.70 -4.03 17.23
CA GLY A 48 -0.69 -3.82 17.62
C GLY A 48 -1.40 -5.13 17.96
N GLN A 49 -1.12 -6.21 17.23
CA GLN A 49 -1.62 -7.55 17.51
C GLN A 49 -1.09 -8.10 18.83
N ARG A 50 0.23 -7.98 19.07
CA ARG A 50 0.87 -8.43 20.31
C ARG A 50 0.32 -7.71 21.54
N THR A 51 0.03 -6.42 21.41
CA THR A 51 -0.47 -5.56 22.49
C THR A 51 -1.99 -5.59 22.67
N GLY A 52 -2.71 -6.29 21.78
CA GLY A 52 -4.17 -6.40 21.83
C GLY A 52 -4.92 -5.17 21.30
N VAL A 53 -4.21 -4.22 20.68
CA VAL A 53 -4.82 -3.07 19.99
C VAL A 53 -5.47 -3.50 18.67
N PHE A 54 -4.89 -4.50 18.00
CA PHE A 54 -5.40 -5.05 16.74
C PHE A 54 -5.78 -6.53 16.87
N THR A 55 -6.77 -6.96 16.07
CA THR A 55 -7.16 -8.37 15.97
C THR A 55 -6.02 -9.25 15.46
N LYS A 56 -5.92 -10.48 15.99
CA LYS A 56 -4.99 -11.51 15.53
C LYS A 56 -5.60 -12.44 14.47
N GLU A 57 -6.87 -12.25 14.11
CA GLU A 57 -7.57 -13.10 13.14
C GLU A 57 -6.98 -12.96 11.72
N ALA A 58 -6.59 -11.74 11.33
CA ALA A 58 -5.94 -11.46 10.07
C ALA A 58 -4.40 -11.54 10.20
N PRO A 59 -3.70 -12.38 9.43
CA PRO A 59 -2.24 -12.39 9.42
C PRO A 59 -1.67 -11.05 8.97
N ALA A 60 -0.65 -10.53 9.67
CA ALA A 60 -0.08 -9.20 9.38
C ALA A 60 0.42 -9.06 7.92
N ASP A 61 1.07 -10.10 7.37
CA ASP A 61 1.52 -10.11 5.97
C ASP A 61 0.34 -9.92 5.00
N LEU A 62 -0.80 -10.58 5.24
CA LEU A 62 -1.99 -10.47 4.40
C LEU A 62 -2.56 -9.05 4.44
N VAL A 63 -2.59 -8.41 5.62
CA VAL A 63 -3.07 -7.04 5.77
C VAL A 63 -2.18 -6.06 5.01
N VAL A 64 -0.85 -6.22 5.11
CA VAL A 64 0.12 -5.41 4.38
C VAL A 64 -0.06 -5.55 2.87
N ASP A 65 -0.14 -6.78 2.37
CA ASP A 65 -0.30 -7.06 0.94
C ASP A 65 -1.63 -6.52 0.39
N TYR A 66 -2.72 -6.68 1.13
CA TYR A 66 -4.02 -6.12 0.77
C TYR A 66 -3.98 -4.59 0.71
N HIS A 67 -3.44 -3.95 1.76
CA HIS A 67 -3.40 -2.49 1.84
C HIS A 67 -2.54 -1.91 0.72
N PHE A 68 -1.30 -2.36 0.55
CA PHE A 68 -0.44 -1.85 -0.52
C PHE A 68 -0.92 -2.25 -1.90
N GLY A 69 -1.51 -3.43 -2.07
CA GLY A 69 -2.15 -3.84 -3.32
C GLY A 69 -3.21 -2.85 -3.78
N SER A 70 -4.07 -2.38 -2.87
CA SER A 70 -5.09 -1.38 -3.18
C SER A 70 -4.49 -0.05 -3.68
N ILE A 71 -3.37 0.37 -3.10
CA ILE A 71 -2.66 1.62 -3.43
C ILE A 71 -1.91 1.48 -4.75
N HIS A 72 -1.25 0.36 -4.98
CA HIS A 72 -0.56 0.06 -6.24
C HIS A 72 -1.51 0.03 -7.43
N HIS A 73 -2.79 -0.28 -7.20
CA HIS A 73 -3.82 -0.28 -8.23
C HIS A 73 -4.48 1.08 -8.47
N LEU A 74 -4.14 2.15 -7.71
CA LEU A 74 -4.76 3.47 -7.89
C LEU A 74 -4.67 3.97 -9.34
N SER A 75 -3.55 3.74 -10.02
CA SER A 75 -3.35 4.16 -11.41
C SER A 75 -4.26 3.46 -12.43
N THR A 76 -5.00 2.42 -12.03
CA THR A 76 -5.93 1.71 -12.91
C THR A 76 -7.36 2.20 -12.79
N TRP A 77 -7.72 2.91 -11.71
CA TRP A 77 -9.12 3.26 -11.43
C TRP A 77 -9.35 4.66 -10.88
N TYR A 78 -8.36 5.29 -10.25
CA TYR A 78 -8.51 6.64 -9.71
C TYR A 78 -8.69 7.66 -10.84
N ARG A 79 -9.58 8.62 -10.62
CA ARG A 79 -9.92 9.68 -11.57
C ARG A 79 -9.68 11.04 -10.91
N PRO A 80 -8.73 11.87 -11.41
CA PRO A 80 -8.50 13.20 -10.86
C PRO A 80 -9.70 14.15 -10.96
N ASP A 81 -10.56 13.94 -11.97
CA ASP A 81 -11.84 14.64 -12.18
C ASP A 81 -13.03 13.93 -11.50
N GLY A 82 -12.74 12.93 -10.67
CA GLY A 82 -13.73 12.13 -9.96
C GLY A 82 -14.31 12.84 -8.73
N PRO A 83 -15.29 12.18 -8.06
CA PRO A 83 -15.99 12.78 -6.92
C PRO A 83 -15.17 12.82 -5.63
N LEU A 84 -14.03 12.14 -5.56
CA LEU A 84 -13.17 12.08 -4.38
C LEU A 84 -11.83 12.73 -4.67
N SER A 85 -11.43 13.64 -3.79
CA SER A 85 -10.09 14.21 -3.76
C SER A 85 -9.04 13.17 -3.35
N PRO A 86 -7.74 13.45 -3.62
CA PRO A 86 -6.66 12.56 -3.19
C PRO A 86 -6.65 12.30 -1.68
N GLN A 87 -6.99 13.33 -0.89
CA GLN A 87 -7.04 13.24 0.57
C GLN A 87 -8.21 12.37 1.03
N GLU A 88 -9.40 12.53 0.45
CA GLU A 88 -10.56 11.70 0.79
C GLU A 88 -10.31 10.22 0.46
N VAL A 89 -9.65 9.91 -0.66
CA VAL A 89 -9.24 8.53 -0.97
C VAL A 89 -8.24 8.00 0.06
N ALA A 90 -7.26 8.81 0.47
CA ALA A 90 -6.30 8.43 1.50
C ALA A 90 -6.97 8.15 2.84
N ASP A 91 -7.89 9.01 3.25
CA ASP A 91 -8.63 8.89 4.51
C ASP A 91 -9.50 7.64 4.49
N HIS A 92 -10.24 7.39 3.40
CA HIS A 92 -11.06 6.18 3.26
C HIS A 92 -10.24 4.88 3.28
N LEU A 93 -9.10 4.84 2.59
CA LEU A 93 -8.23 3.64 2.60
C LEU A 93 -7.59 3.41 3.97
N ALA A 94 -7.20 4.46 4.67
CA ALA A 94 -6.68 4.37 6.04
C ALA A 94 -7.77 3.86 7.00
N ASP A 95 -8.98 4.40 6.90
CA ASP A 95 -10.15 3.97 7.67
C ASP A 95 -10.44 2.49 7.44
N LEU A 96 -10.50 2.03 6.18
CA LEU A 96 -10.76 0.63 5.85
C LEU A 96 -9.71 -0.30 6.46
N LEU A 97 -8.43 0.08 6.41
CA LEU A 97 -7.36 -0.67 7.07
C LEU A 97 -7.59 -0.75 8.59
N LEU A 98 -7.86 0.37 9.24
CA LEU A 98 -8.07 0.40 10.70
C LEU A 98 -9.31 -0.40 11.09
N ARG A 99 -10.36 -0.42 10.26
CA ARG A 99 -11.56 -1.25 10.47
C ARG A 99 -11.25 -2.74 10.39
N ALA A 100 -10.44 -3.14 9.40
CA ALA A 100 -10.00 -4.53 9.26
C ALA A 100 -9.11 -5.01 10.40
N LEU A 101 -8.47 -4.08 11.13
CA LEU A 101 -7.61 -4.37 12.27
C LEU A 101 -8.30 -4.30 13.63
N ARG A 102 -9.61 -3.95 13.70
CA ARG A 102 -10.31 -3.86 14.99
C ARG A 102 -10.35 -5.23 15.70
N PRO A 103 -10.18 -5.27 17.04
CA PRO A 103 -10.31 -6.49 17.85
C PRO A 103 -11.66 -7.19 17.73
#